data_AF-A0A6I1JGH7-F1
#
_entry.id   AF-A0A6I1JGH7-F1
#
_cell.length_a   1.000
_cell.length_b   1.000
_cell.length_c   1.000
_cell.angle_alpha   90.00
_cell.angle_beta   90.00
_cell.angle_gamma   90.00
#
_symmetry.space_group_name_H-M   'P 1'
#
loop_
_entity.id
_entity.type
_entity.pdbx_description
1 polymer ?
#
loop_
_entity_poly.entity_id
_entity_poly.type
_entity_poly.pdbx_seq_one_letter_code
_entity_poly.pdbx_strand_id
1 'polypeptide(L)' 'MKANGIDLSTASGVYVIAATPFQDDGRIDEKSTDSMVDFYRACGCDGMTILGVMGEAPKLAAEESVAISKQI' A
#
# COMPACT_ATOMS: atom_id res chain seq x y z
N MET A 1 -11.73 14.46 10.42
CA MET A 1 -10.31 14.38 9.98
C MET A 1 -10.35 14.16 8.48
N LYS A 2 -9.74 15.01 7.64
CA LYS A 2 -9.86 14.89 6.17
C LYS A 2 -8.49 14.76 5.49
N ALA A 3 -8.40 13.92 4.46
CA ALA A 3 -7.21 13.76 3.62
C ALA A 3 -7.63 13.59 2.15
N ASN A 4 -7.00 14.32 1.22
CA ASN A 4 -7.31 14.27 -0.22
C ASN A 4 -8.82 14.39 -0.57
N GLY A 5 -9.57 15.19 0.18
CA GLY A 5 -11.01 15.36 0.01
C GLY A 5 -11.89 14.26 0.64
N ILE A 6 -11.29 13.23 1.23
CA ILE A 6 -11.98 12.11 1.90
C ILE A 6 -12.08 12.39 3.40
N ASP A 7 -13.25 12.15 4.00
CA ASP A 7 -13.42 12.18 5.46
C ASP A 7 -12.98 10.83 6.05
N LEU A 8 -11.85 10.82 6.76
CA LEU A 8 -11.31 9.61 7.36
C LEU A 8 -12.15 9.13 8.55
N SER A 9 -13.01 9.97 9.13
CA SER A 9 -13.88 9.55 10.24
C SER A 9 -15.00 8.60 9.81
N THR A 10 -15.22 8.47 8.50
CA THR A 10 -16.19 7.53 7.92
C THR A 10 -15.53 6.21 7.49
N ALA A 11 -14.21 6.05 7.63
CA ALA A 11 -13.53 4.80 7.34
C ALA A 11 -13.99 3.72 8.33
N SER A 12 -14.40 2.56 7.83
CA SER A 12 -14.91 1.45 8.65
C SER A 12 -14.63 0.11 7.98
N GLY A 13 -14.49 -0.95 8.78
CA GLY A 13 -14.14 -2.28 8.30
C GLY A 13 -12.66 -2.63 8.46
N VAL A 14 -12.15 -3.51 7.62
CA VAL A 14 -10.79 -4.08 7.69
C VAL A 14 -9.84 -3.33 6.79
N TYR A 15 -8.85 -2.66 7.41
CA TYR A 15 -7.75 -1.99 6.71
C TYR A 15 -6.45 -2.74 6.97
N VAL A 16 -5.95 -3.46 5.97
CA VAL A 16 -4.71 -4.23 6.11
C VAL A 16 -3.49 -3.34 6.04
N ILE A 17 -2.45 -3.67 6.81
CA ILE A 17 -1.14 -3.03 6.68
C ILE A 17 -0.36 -3.81 5.63
N ALA A 18 -0.11 -3.20 4.48
CA ALA A 18 0.53 -3.86 3.35
C ALA A 18 2.06 -3.73 3.42
N ALA A 19 2.76 -4.81 3.08
CA ALA A 19 4.19 -4.78 2.82
C ALA A 19 4.47 -4.14 1.44
N THR A 20 5.71 -3.75 1.18
CA THR A 20 6.17 -3.39 -0.18
C THR A 20 6.93 -4.58 -0.74
N PRO A 21 6.45 -5.25 -1.80
CA PRO A 21 7.19 -6.33 -2.44
C PRO A 21 8.45 -5.82 -3.15
N PHE A 22 9.55 -6.55 -2.98
CA PHE A 22 10.82 -6.26 -3.63
C PHE A 22 11.34 -7.49 -4.39
N GLN A 23 12.05 -7.24 -5.47
CA GLN A 23 12.89 -8.22 -6.14
C GLN A 23 14.15 -8.52 -5.31
N ASP A 24 14.84 -9.62 -5.61
CA ASP A 24 16.10 -10.00 -4.95
C ASP A 24 17.20 -8.93 -5.09
N ASP A 25 17.12 -8.09 -6.14
CA ASP A 25 18.04 -6.98 -6.38
C ASP A 25 17.65 -5.67 -5.64
N GLY A 26 16.57 -5.71 -4.86
CA GLY A 26 16.07 -4.59 -4.06
C GLY A 26 15.17 -3.60 -4.80
N ARG A 27 14.94 -3.77 -6.11
CA ARG A 27 13.92 -2.98 -6.82
C ARG A 27 12.52 -3.36 -6.39
N ILE A 28 11.57 -2.42 -6.46
CA ILE A 28 10.15 -2.72 -6.24
C ILE A 28 9.68 -3.81 -7.22
N ASP A 29 8.96 -4.80 -6.71
CA ASP A 29 8.28 -5.81 -7.51
C ASP A 29 6.83 -5.37 -7.78
N GLU A 30 6.63 -4.68 -8.90
CA GLU A 30 5.33 -4.18 -9.33
C GLU A 30 4.31 -5.31 -9.53
N LYS A 31 4.73 -6.46 -10.08
CA LYS A 31 3.82 -7.57 -10.36
C LYS A 31 3.34 -8.25 -9.08
N SER A 32 4.25 -8.43 -8.13
CA SER A 32 3.88 -8.95 -6.81
C SER A 32 3.04 -7.95 -6.03
N THR A 33 3.23 -6.64 -6.25
CA THR A 33 2.37 -5.59 -5.69
C THR A 33 0.93 -5.74 -6.18
N ASP A 34 0.71 -5.88 -7.49
CA ASP A 34 -0.64 -6.11 -8.05
C ASP A 34 -1.28 -7.39 -7.48
N SER A 35 -0.51 -8.48 -7.45
CA SER A 35 -0.98 -9.77 -6.94
C SER A 35 -1.36 -9.71 -5.45
N MET A 36 -0.60 -8.96 -4.65
CA MET A 36 -0.88 -8.72 -3.23
C MET A 36 -2.17 -7.91 -3.04
N VAL A 37 -2.37 -6.85 -3.84
CA VAL A 37 -3.59 -6.03 -3.82
C VAL A 37 -4.81 -6.89 -4.17
N ASP A 38 -4.72 -7.68 -5.25
CA ASP A 38 -5.80 -8.57 -5.68
C ASP A 38 -6.14 -9.60 -4.59
N PHE A 39 -5.12 -10.14 -3.91
CA PHE A 39 -5.33 -11.06 -2.80
C PHE A 39 -6.08 -10.40 -1.63
N TYR A 40 -5.64 -9.22 -1.18
CA TYR A 40 -6.32 -8.52 -0.08
C TYR A 40 -7.75 -8.12 -0.43
N ARG A 41 -7.97 -7.70 -1.68
CA ARG A 41 -9.31 -7.43 -2.20
C ARG A 41 -10.18 -8.69 -2.20
N ALA A 42 -9.64 -9.84 -2.63
CA ALA A 42 -10.35 -11.11 -2.62
C ALA A 42 -10.68 -11.59 -1.20
N CYS A 43 -9.86 -11.24 -0.21
CA CYS A 43 -10.15 -11.47 1.22
C CYS A 43 -11.24 -10.55 1.80
N GLY A 44 -11.71 -9.55 1.04
CA GLY A 44 -12.75 -8.63 1.47
C GLY A 44 -12.26 -7.49 2.35
N CYS A 45 -11.00 -7.05 2.19
CA CYS A 45 -10.51 -5.88 2.90
C CYS A 45 -11.18 -4.60 2.37
N ASP A 46 -11.58 -3.73 3.28
CA ASP A 46 -12.23 -2.43 2.98
C ASP A 46 -11.21 -1.35 2.58
N GLY A 47 -9.93 -1.55 2.93
CA GLY A 47 -8.85 -0.70 2.48
C GLY A 47 -7.47 -1.22 2.85
N MET A 48 -6.45 -0.44 2.49
CA MET A 48 -5.05 -0.75 2.73
C MET A 48 -4.33 0.46 3.30
N THR A 49 -3.51 0.23 4.32
CA THR A 49 -2.49 1.17 4.78
C THR A 49 -1.18 0.79 4.13
N ILE A 50 -0.73 1.63 3.20
CA ILE A 50 0.55 1.49 2.50
C ILE A 50 1.54 2.51 3.06
N LEU A 51 2.83 2.37 2.71
CA LEU A 51 3.88 3.29 3.14
C LEU A 51 3.97 3.50 4.68
N GLY A 52 3.59 2.49 5.45
CA GLY A 52 3.82 2.43 6.89
C GLY A 52 5.18 1.84 7.24
N VAL A 53 5.45 1.63 8.54
CA VAL A 53 6.67 0.96 9.02
C VAL A 53 6.80 -0.45 8.44
N MET A 54 5.71 -1.23 8.44
CA MET A 54 5.69 -2.57 7.84
C MET A 54 5.77 -2.51 6.30
N GLY A 55 5.30 -1.44 5.69
CA GLY A 55 5.48 -1.17 4.25
C GLY A 55 6.89 -0.68 3.90
N GLU A 56 7.80 -0.63 4.87
CA GLU A 56 9.20 -0.26 4.67
C GLU A 56 9.43 1.14 4.11
N ALA A 57 8.47 2.06 4.29
CA ALA A 57 8.54 3.41 3.74
C ALA A 57 9.85 4.18 4.03
N PRO A 58 10.46 4.10 5.23
CA PRO A 58 11.72 4.79 5.49
C PRO A 58 12.92 4.31 4.63
N LYS A 59 12.79 3.17 3.94
CA LYS A 59 13.82 2.60 3.06
C LYS A 59 13.59 2.94 1.59
N LEU A 60 12.41 3.44 1.22
CA LEU A 60 12.08 3.80 -0.15
C LEU A 60 12.63 5.18 -0.49
N ALA A 61 13.08 5.34 -1.73
CA ALA A 61 13.26 6.66 -2.30
C ALA A 61 11.91 7.40 -2.39
N ALA A 62 11.95 8.73 -2.48
CA ALA A 62 10.74 9.53 -2.57
C ALA A 62 9.95 9.20 -3.85
N GLU A 63 10.67 8.96 -4.95
CA GLU A 63 10.11 8.61 -6.25
C GLU A 63 9.43 7.24 -6.22
N GLU A 64 10.05 6.27 -5.53
CA GLU A 64 9.50 4.93 -5.31
C GLU A 64 8.23 4.98 -4.46
N SER A 65 8.22 5.80 -3.39
CA SER A 65 7.05 6.01 -2.55
C SER A 65 5.87 6.60 -3.34
N VAL A 66 6.15 7.53 -4.25
CA VAL A 66 5.12 8.10 -5.13
C VAL A 66 4.65 7.07 -6.16
N ALA A 67 5.57 6.30 -6.74
CA ALA A 67 5.23 5.26 -7.72
C ALA A 67 4.29 4.21 -7.13
N ILE A 68 4.62 3.64 -5.96
CA ILE A 68 3.77 2.62 -5.33
C ILE A 68 2.40 3.18 -4.92
N SER A 69 2.34 4.43 -4.43
CA SER A 69 1.06 5.08 -4.09
C SER A 69 0.16 5.36 -5.28
N LYS A 70 0.71 5.39 -6.50
CA LYS A 70 -0.05 5.58 -7.74
C LYS A 70 -0.50 4.26 -8.36
N GLN A 71 0.24 3.19 -8.09
CA GLN A 71 -0.06 1.85 -8.59
C GLN A 71 -1.22 1.22 -7.82
N ILE A 72 -1.23 1.38 -6.49
CA ILE A 72 -2.29 0.92 -5.58
C ILE A 72 -3.46 1.90 -5.56
#